data_AF-A0A8H7T607-F1
#
_entry.id   AF-A0A8H7T607-F1
#
_cell.length_a   1.000
_cell.length_b   1.000
_cell.length_c   1.000
_cell.angle_alpha   90.00
_cell.angle_beta   90.00
_cell.angle_gamma   90.00
#
_symmetry.space_group_name_H-M   'P 1'
#
loop_
_entity.id
_entity.type
_entity.pdbx_description
1 polymer ?
#
loop_
_entity_poly.entity_id
_entity_poly.type
_entity_poly.pdbx_seq_one_letter_code
_entity_poly.pdbx_strand_id
1 'polypeptide(L)' 'YAYKAILNEKFGDGIMSAISFSTKVDKEVDEQGNQWAVITMRGKWLPFTRF' A
#
# COMPACT_ATOMS: atom_id res chain seq x y z
N TYR A 1 10.72 5.17 5.54
CA TYR A 1 11.51 3.92 5.46
C TYR A 1 10.79 2.68 5.99
N ALA A 2 9.86 2.80 6.95
CA ALA A 2 9.14 1.63 7.51
C ALA A 2 8.40 0.78 6.48
N TYR A 3 7.67 1.38 5.54
CA TYR A 3 6.90 0.63 4.54
C TYR A 3 7.76 -0.23 3.62
N LYS A 4 8.95 0.24 3.22
CA LYS A 4 9.86 -0.56 2.38
C LYS A 4 10.34 -1.80 3.13
N ALA A 5 10.72 -1.66 4.40
CA ALA A 5 11.19 -2.77 5.23
C ALA A 5 10.09 -3.81 5.46
N ILE A 6 8.88 -3.37 5.84
CA ILE A 6 7.73 -4.26 6.08
C ILE A 6 7.32 -4.99 4.80
N LEU A 7 7.32 -4.30 3.65
CA LEU A 7 6.99 -4.91 2.37
C LEU A 7 8.06 -5.94 1.94
N ASN A 8 9.35 -5.63 2.15
CA ASN A 8 10.42 -6.58 1.85
C ASN A 8 10.40 -7.82 2.76
N GLU A 9 10.05 -7.64 4.04
CA GLU A 9 9.93 -8.77 4.99
C GLU A 9 8.77 -9.70 4.61
N LYS A 10 7.63 -9.14 4.18
CA LYS A 10 6.43 -9.93 3.83
C LYS A 10 6.42 -10.52 2.42
N PHE A 11 6.99 -9.81 1.45
CA PHE A 11 6.87 -10.14 0.03
C PHE A 11 8.21 -10.40 -0.68
N GLY A 12 9.34 -10.29 0.05
CA GLY A 12 10.69 -10.48 -0.50
C GLY A 12 11.23 -9.24 -1.22
N ASP A 13 12.33 -9.40 -1.95
CA ASP A 13 12.95 -8.31 -2.71
C ASP A 13 12.12 -7.98 -3.97
N GLY A 14 11.58 -6.77 -4.02
CA GLY A 14 10.65 -6.36 -5.08
C GLY A 14 10.13 -4.93 -4.91
N ILE A 15 9.27 -4.53 -5.84
CA ILE A 15 8.56 -3.24 -5.80
C ILE A 15 7.07 -3.43 -5.96
N MET A 16 6.30 -2.54 -5.34
CA MET A 16 4.88 -2.41 -5.64
C MET A 16 4.73 -1.64 -6.96
N SER A 17 4.06 -2.26 -7.94
CA SER A 17 3.78 -1.61 -9.22
C SER A 17 2.84 -0.42 -9.03
N ALA A 18 3.23 0.75 -9.55
CA ALA A 18 2.37 1.93 -9.64
C ALA A 18 1.48 1.95 -10.90
N ILE A 19 1.71 1.03 -11.86
CA ILE A 19 0.94 0.94 -13.11
C ILE A 19 -0.27 0.03 -12.91
N SER A 20 -0.07 -1.15 -12.31
CA SER A 20 -1.16 -2.04 -11.91
C SER A 20 -1.54 -1.76 -10.46
N PHE A 21 -2.07 -0.56 -10.25
CA PHE A 21 -2.42 -0.03 -8.94
C PHE A 21 -3.88 0.40 -8.90
N SER A 22 -4.56 0.09 -7.80
CA SER A 22 -5.90 0.57 -7.51
C SER A 22 -5.89 1.34 -6.19
N THR A 23 -6.31 2.59 -6.25
CA THR A 23 -6.54 3.46 -5.09
C THR A 23 -8.02 3.57 -4.84
N LYS A 24 -8.44 3.33 -3.60
CA LYS A 24 -9.76 3.73 -3.10
C LYS A 24 -9.58 4.77 -2.01
N VAL A 25 -10.40 5.80 -2.06
CA VAL A 25 -10.46 6.83 -1.04
C VAL A 25 -11.87 6.78 -0.46
N ASP A 26 -11.93 6.32 0.78
CA ASP A 26 -13.15 6.27 1.57
C ASP A 26 -13.06 7.31 2.68
N LYS A 27 -14.23 7.76 3.13
CA LYS A 27 -14.36 8.69 4.25
C LYS A 27 -14.95 7.94 5.42
N GLU A 28 -14.21 7.90 6.52
CA GLU A 28 -14.67 7.37 7.79
C GLU A 28 -14.89 8.52 8.76
N VAL A 29 -15.88 8.40 9.64
CA VAL A 29 -16.12 9.37 10.72
C VAL A 29 -15.96 8.61 12.03
N ASP A 30 -15.00 9.05 12.84
CA ASP A 30 -14.74 8.46 14.16
C ASP A 30 -15.84 8.87 15.15
N GLU A 31 -15.94 8.15 16.27
CA GLU A 31 -16.94 8.42 17.32
C GLU A 31 -16.84 9.86 17.88
N GLN A 32 -15.66 10.50 17.77
CA GLN A 32 -15.46 11.91 18.15
C GLN A 32 -15.92 12.93 17.07
N GLY A 33 -16.54 12.49 15.97
CA GLY A 33 -16.98 13.35 14.87
C GLY A 33 -15.85 13.82 13.93
N ASN A 34 -14.64 13.29 14.11
CA ASN A 34 -13.49 13.59 13.24
C ASN A 34 -13.62 12.83 11.92
N GLN A 35 -13.38 13.54 10.81
CA GLN A 35 -13.43 12.97 9.46
C GLN A 35 -12.06 12.43 9.07
N TRP A 36 -11.98 11.13 8.88
CA TRP A 36 -10.77 10.42 8.48
C TRP A 36 -10.84 10.07 7.00
N ALA A 37 -9.77 10.39 6.27
CA ALA A 37 -9.59 9.93 4.91
C ALA A 37 -8.89 8.57 4.94
N VAL A 38 -9.62 7.52 4.58
CA VAL A 38 -9.10 6.15 4.47
C VAL A 38 -8.64 5.93 3.03
N ILE A 39 -7.33 5.98 2.83
CA ILE A 39 -6.73 5.74 1.51
C ILE A 39 -6.25 4.29 1.47
N THR A 40 -6.97 3.45 0.74
CA THR A 40 -6.56 2.07 0.48
C THR A 40 -5.75 2.01 -0.79
N MET A 41 -4.49 1.61 -0.66
CA MET A 41 -3.53 1.47 -1.76
C MET A 41 -3.28 0.00 -2.06
N ARG A 42 -3.68 -0.48 -3.25
CA ARG A 42 -3.47 -1.87 -3.68
C ARG A 42 -2.70 -1.93 -4.98
N GLY A 43 -1.40 -2.20 -4.89
CA GLY A 43 -0.53 -2.44 -6.05
C GLY A 43 -0.11 -3.89 -6.17
N LYS A 44 0.02 -4.38 -7.40
CA LYS A 44 0.60 -5.69 -7.67
C LYS A 44 2.07 -5.71 -7.23
N TRP A 45 2.48 -6.72 -6.45
CA TRP A 45 3.88 -6.91 -6.09
C TRP A 45 4.66 -7.47 -7.28
N LEU A 46 5.77 -6.83 -7.63
CA LEU A 46 6.69 -7.24 -8.68
C LEU A 46 8.00 -7.67 -8.01
N PRO A 47 8.24 -8.99 -7.84
CA PRO A 47 9.51 -9.46 -7.32
C PRO A 47 10.63 -9.13 -8.31
N PHE A 48 11.80 -8.75 -7.81
CA PHE A 48 12.97 -8.57 -8.66
C PHE A 48 13.53 -9.93 -9.04
N THR A 49 13.27 -10.36 -10.27
CA THR A 49 13.98 -11.50 -10.86
C THR A 49 15.37 -11.04 -11.26
N ARG A 50 16.39 -11.62 -10.62
CA ARG A 50 17.80 -11.43 -10.99
C ARG A 50 18.08 -12.31 -12.21
N PHE A 51 18.13 -11.70 -13.40
CA PHE A 51 18.64 -12.33 -14.63
C PHE A 51 20.17 -12.24 -14.67
#